data_AF-L1KIL0-F1
#
_entry.id   AF-L1KIL0-F1
#
_cell.length_a   1.000
_cell.length_b   1.000
_cell.length_c   1.000
_cell.angle_alpha   90.00
_cell.angle_beta   90.00
_cell.angle_gamma   90.00
#
_symmetry.space_group_name_H-M   'P 1'
#
loop_
_entity.id
_entity.type
_entity.pdbx_description
1 polymer ?
#
loop_
_entity_poly.entity_id
_entity_poly.type
_entity_poly.pdbx_seq_one_letter_code
_entity_poly.pdbx_strand_id
1 'polypeptide(L)'
;MTEEEMTARQRAAETKRRRTRQSIVLATLDLYGDADEGDYTREQIADAADVSVATLYNHFTYKYDILQAAHERLLAPVIQPLVRGAEDGTYNPSEPVEELIRYTYAVAKMSNSCRALTVALVDSRYAVPPKDRYFNGGYRDVGSHIAEGMAVITYNRAPFCRAEAKGFQDGYLHAVSSTTTAYHARALLEELRDSFQYPDEDMMAESAAKTVLSELLPATLMGSDAHFIAEAIRSVERIRPKVDEWYEKMKQREDLAGW
;
A
#
# COMPACT_ATOMS: atom_id res chain seq x y z
N MET A 1 -9.37 1.74 -27.65
CA MET A 1 -8.89 0.63 -28.49
C MET A 1 -8.89 -0.60 -27.62
N THR A 2 -9.84 -1.49 -27.84
CA THR A 2 -9.89 -2.80 -27.18
C THR A 2 -8.76 -3.67 -27.71
N GLU A 3 -8.33 -4.67 -26.93
CA GLU A 3 -7.21 -5.57 -27.27
C GLU A 3 -7.39 -6.28 -28.64
N GLU A 4 -8.64 -6.36 -29.11
CA GLU A 4 -9.06 -6.94 -30.39
C GLU A 4 -8.66 -6.13 -31.64
N GLU A 5 -8.36 -4.83 -31.50
CA GLU A 5 -8.03 -3.94 -32.63
C GLU A 5 -6.51 -3.80 -32.89
N MET A 6 -5.66 -4.40 -32.05
CA MET A 6 -4.22 -4.24 -32.14
C MET A 6 -3.58 -5.18 -33.17
N THR A 7 -2.84 -4.60 -34.12
CA THR A 7 -1.97 -5.36 -35.02
C THR A 7 -0.95 -6.21 -34.23
N ALA A 8 -0.47 -7.32 -34.80
CA ALA A 8 0.51 -8.18 -34.15
C ALA A 8 1.77 -7.41 -33.70
N ARG A 9 2.20 -6.40 -34.47
CA ARG A 9 3.31 -5.51 -34.14
C ARG A 9 3.02 -4.65 -32.92
N GLN A 10 1.82 -4.10 -32.81
CA GLN A 10 1.39 -3.32 -31.65
C GLN A 10 1.31 -4.19 -30.39
N ARG A 11 0.79 -5.41 -30.49
CA ARG A 11 0.74 -6.36 -29.36
C ARG A 11 2.14 -6.74 -28.89
N ALA A 12 3.06 -7.05 -29.81
CA ALA A 12 4.44 -7.36 -29.46
C ALA A 12 5.15 -6.18 -28.80
N ALA A 13 4.93 -4.96 -29.29
CA ALA A 13 5.50 -3.74 -28.70
C ALA A 13 4.97 -3.48 -27.29
N GLU A 14 3.66 -3.64 -27.07
CA GLU A 14 3.04 -3.48 -25.75
C GLU A 14 3.52 -4.54 -24.75
N THR A 15 3.61 -5.81 -25.17
CA THR A 15 4.19 -6.87 -24.34
C THR A 15 5.62 -6.56 -23.94
N LYS A 16 6.45 -6.08 -24.88
CA LYS A 16 7.83 -5.64 -24.58
C LYS A 16 7.82 -4.48 -23.59
N ARG A 17 6.95 -3.49 -23.78
CA ARG A 17 6.83 -2.32 -22.91
C ARG A 17 6.46 -2.74 -21.48
N ARG A 18 5.49 -3.65 -21.32
CA ARG A 18 5.09 -4.18 -20.00
C ARG A 18 6.23 -4.94 -19.33
N ARG A 19 6.92 -5.82 -20.06
CA ARG A 19 8.09 -6.55 -19.55
C ARG A 19 9.20 -5.61 -19.07
N THR A 20 9.58 -4.63 -19.88
CA THR A 20 10.60 -3.64 -19.49
C THR A 20 10.18 -2.84 -18.27
N ARG A 21 8.92 -2.41 -18.19
CA ARG A 21 8.39 -1.72 -17.00
C ARG A 21 8.49 -2.61 -15.76
N GLN A 22 8.14 -3.89 -15.88
CA GLN A 22 8.21 -4.85 -14.78
C GLN A 22 9.66 -5.12 -14.35
N SER A 23 10.60 -5.26 -15.28
CA SER A 23 12.03 -5.41 -14.97
C SER A 23 12.57 -4.22 -14.17
N ILE A 24 12.21 -2.99 -14.55
CA ILE A 24 12.60 -1.79 -13.78
C ILE A 24 12.04 -1.84 -12.35
N VAL A 25 10.78 -2.24 -12.20
CA VAL A 25 10.12 -2.34 -10.88
C VAL A 25 10.78 -3.39 -9.98
N LEU A 26 11.06 -4.58 -10.53
CA LEU A 26 11.72 -5.67 -9.79
C LEU A 26 13.15 -5.28 -9.40
N ALA A 27 13.95 -4.78 -10.34
CA ALA A 27 15.29 -4.31 -10.03
C ALA A 27 15.32 -3.17 -9.00
N THR A 28 14.28 -2.32 -8.97
CA THR A 28 14.13 -1.32 -7.91
C THR A 28 13.83 -1.98 -6.56
N LEU A 29 12.99 -3.01 -6.51
CA LEU A 29 12.73 -3.74 -5.27
C LEU A 29 14.00 -4.41 -4.75
N ASP A 30 14.74 -5.12 -5.60
CA ASP A 30 15.98 -5.80 -5.23
C ASP A 30 17.01 -4.81 -4.69
N LEU A 31 17.20 -3.69 -5.43
CA LEU A 31 18.15 -2.65 -5.07
C LEU A 31 17.89 -2.04 -3.69
N TYR A 32 16.62 -1.89 -3.30
CA TYR A 32 16.24 -1.34 -2.00
C TYR A 32 16.04 -2.40 -0.91
N GLY A 33 15.84 -3.68 -1.27
CA GLY A 33 15.64 -4.78 -0.34
C GLY A 33 16.90 -5.11 0.47
N ASP A 34 18.07 -4.96 -0.15
CA ASP A 34 19.38 -5.25 0.46
C ASP A 34 20.00 -4.03 1.17
N ALA A 35 19.31 -2.89 1.19
CA ALA A 35 19.87 -1.62 1.61
C ALA A 35 19.34 -1.18 2.99
N ASP A 36 20.26 -0.98 3.94
CA ASP A 36 19.94 -0.36 5.24
C ASP A 36 19.56 1.13 5.07
N GLU A 37 20.14 1.78 4.05
CA GLU A 37 19.95 3.16 3.64
C GLU A 37 20.05 3.25 2.10
N GLY A 38 19.18 4.02 1.44
CA GLY A 38 19.29 4.16 0.00
C GLY A 38 18.51 5.33 -0.58
N ASP A 39 19.21 6.39 -0.99
CA ASP A 39 18.69 7.36 -1.96
C ASP A 39 19.30 7.08 -3.33
N TYR A 40 18.84 5.99 -3.98
CA TYR A 40 19.40 5.58 -5.28
C TYR A 40 18.97 6.51 -6.41
N THR A 41 19.91 6.93 -7.24
CA THR A 41 19.59 7.77 -8.40
C THR A 41 18.85 6.97 -9.48
N ARG A 42 18.23 7.68 -10.43
CA ARG A 42 17.56 7.04 -11.57
C ARG A 42 18.53 6.29 -12.47
N GLU A 43 19.77 6.74 -12.54
CA GLU A 43 20.85 6.11 -13.29
C GLU A 43 21.24 4.79 -12.64
N GLN A 44 21.36 4.74 -11.31
CA GLN A 44 21.61 3.50 -10.57
C GLN A 44 20.46 2.49 -10.73
N ILE A 45 19.21 2.97 -10.71
CA ILE A 45 18.04 2.10 -10.99
C ILE A 45 18.06 1.59 -12.44
N ALA A 46 18.42 2.43 -13.42
CA ALA A 46 18.51 2.03 -14.81
C ALA A 46 19.60 0.95 -15.02
N ASP A 47 20.75 1.14 -14.38
CA ASP A 47 21.87 0.20 -14.39
C ASP A 47 21.47 -1.15 -13.74
N ALA A 48 20.86 -1.11 -12.55
CA ALA A 48 20.35 -2.31 -11.87
C ALA A 48 19.31 -3.07 -12.72
N ALA A 49 18.49 -2.35 -13.50
CA ALA A 49 17.48 -2.94 -14.38
C ALA A 49 18.01 -3.37 -15.75
N ASP A 50 19.30 -3.20 -16.04
CA ASP A 50 19.93 -3.44 -17.36
C ASP A 50 19.18 -2.71 -18.51
N VAL A 51 18.86 -1.43 -18.28
CA VAL A 51 18.23 -0.57 -19.29
C VAL A 51 18.96 0.75 -19.44
N SER A 52 18.84 1.37 -20.61
CA SER A 52 19.33 2.74 -20.77
C SER A 52 18.52 3.72 -19.90
N VAL A 53 19.16 4.77 -19.43
CA VAL A 53 18.51 5.88 -18.72
C VAL A 53 17.34 6.45 -19.55
N ALA A 54 17.53 6.62 -20.86
CA ALA A 54 16.48 7.07 -21.78
C ALA A 54 15.26 6.11 -21.81
N THR A 55 15.51 4.79 -21.79
CA THR A 55 14.43 3.79 -21.67
C THR A 55 13.68 3.97 -20.37
N LEU A 56 14.37 4.15 -19.25
CA LEU A 56 13.74 4.39 -17.95
C LEU A 56 12.86 5.66 -17.96
N TYR A 57 13.33 6.77 -18.54
CA TYR A 57 12.53 8.00 -18.71
C TYR A 57 11.29 7.80 -19.60
N ASN A 58 11.34 6.90 -20.59
CA ASN A 58 10.17 6.57 -21.43
C ASN A 58 9.09 5.79 -20.67
N HIS A 59 9.46 5.09 -19.59
CA HIS A 59 8.52 4.30 -18.78
C HIS A 59 8.03 5.05 -17.54
N PHE A 60 8.86 5.91 -16.96
CA PHE A 60 8.57 6.61 -15.71
C PHE A 60 9.01 8.06 -15.81
N THR A 61 8.08 8.98 -15.58
CA THR A 61 8.35 10.42 -15.65
C THR A 61 9.21 10.86 -14.47
N TYR A 62 8.85 10.43 -13.26
CA TYR A 62 9.52 10.82 -12.02
C TYR A 62 10.09 9.60 -11.28
N LYS A 63 11.12 9.81 -10.45
CA LYS A 63 11.62 8.78 -9.52
C LYS A 63 10.49 8.26 -8.62
N TYR A 64 9.62 9.16 -8.17
CA TYR A 64 8.39 8.84 -7.44
C TYR A 64 7.54 7.75 -8.13
N ASP A 65 7.36 7.81 -9.46
CA ASP A 65 6.54 6.80 -10.17
C ASP A 65 7.15 5.40 -10.14
N ILE A 66 8.49 5.33 -10.08
CA ILE A 66 9.23 4.06 -10.02
C ILE A 66 9.09 3.48 -8.61
N LEU A 67 9.35 4.30 -7.59
CA LEU A 67 9.27 3.91 -6.19
C LEU A 67 7.85 3.53 -5.79
N GLN A 68 6.84 4.26 -6.28
CA GLN A 68 5.45 3.92 -6.07
C GLN A 68 5.12 2.55 -6.69
N ALA A 69 5.52 2.30 -7.94
CA ALA A 69 5.26 1.03 -8.59
C ALA A 69 5.99 -0.15 -7.91
N ALA A 70 7.19 0.09 -7.38
CA ALA A 70 7.93 -0.88 -6.56
C ALA A 70 7.20 -1.15 -5.24
N HIS A 71 6.78 -0.11 -4.52
CA HIS A 71 6.05 -0.26 -3.25
C HIS A 71 4.67 -0.92 -3.41
N GLU A 72 3.95 -0.59 -4.48
CA GLU A 72 2.72 -1.29 -4.87
C GLU A 72 2.99 -2.77 -5.13
N ARG A 73 4.10 -3.07 -5.81
CA ARG A 73 4.50 -4.45 -6.09
C ARG A 73 4.89 -5.22 -4.82
N LEU A 74 5.55 -4.56 -3.87
CA LEU A 74 5.86 -5.08 -2.54
C LEU A 74 4.59 -5.46 -1.80
N LEU A 75 3.59 -4.57 -1.75
CA LEU A 75 2.36 -4.77 -0.98
C LEU A 75 1.28 -5.60 -1.68
N ALA A 76 1.46 -5.90 -2.97
CA ALA A 76 0.52 -6.66 -3.78
C ALA A 76 0.02 -7.99 -3.14
N PRO A 77 0.86 -8.80 -2.46
CA PRO A 77 0.40 -10.03 -1.80
C PRO A 77 -0.66 -9.82 -0.72
N VAL A 78 -0.69 -8.64 -0.09
CA VAL A 78 -1.70 -8.27 0.93
C VAL A 78 -2.91 -7.61 0.29
N ILE A 79 -2.69 -6.68 -0.64
CA ILE A 79 -3.76 -5.81 -1.15
C ILE A 79 -4.56 -6.48 -2.27
N GLN A 80 -3.90 -7.12 -3.24
CA GLN A 80 -4.59 -7.65 -4.42
C GLN A 80 -5.62 -8.74 -4.10
N PRO A 81 -5.39 -9.69 -3.16
CA PRO A 81 -6.42 -10.67 -2.80
C PRO A 81 -7.69 -10.03 -2.26
N LEU A 82 -7.57 -8.92 -1.51
CA LEU A 82 -8.71 -8.19 -0.96
C LEU A 82 -9.49 -7.49 -2.06
N VAL A 83 -8.79 -6.74 -2.91
CA VAL A 83 -9.39 -5.99 -4.03
C VAL A 83 -10.11 -6.93 -4.99
N ARG A 84 -9.42 -7.98 -5.47
CA ARG A 84 -10.03 -8.96 -6.39
C ARG A 84 -11.19 -9.70 -5.74
N GLY A 85 -11.03 -10.11 -4.48
CA GLY A 85 -12.11 -10.76 -3.76
C GLY A 85 -13.35 -9.87 -3.63
N ALA A 86 -13.16 -8.56 -3.44
CA ALA A 86 -14.26 -7.60 -3.38
C ALA A 86 -14.91 -7.38 -4.75
N GLU A 87 -14.12 -7.23 -5.82
CA GLU A 87 -14.59 -7.11 -7.21
C GLU A 87 -15.40 -8.33 -7.63
N ASP A 88 -14.94 -9.53 -7.28
CA ASP A 88 -15.61 -10.80 -7.59
C ASP A 88 -16.75 -11.13 -6.60
N GLY A 89 -16.98 -10.29 -5.58
CA GLY A 89 -18.03 -10.50 -4.57
C GLY A 89 -17.78 -11.67 -3.61
N THR A 90 -16.55 -12.20 -3.57
CA THR A 90 -16.15 -13.35 -2.74
C THR A 90 -15.54 -12.93 -1.40
N TYR A 91 -15.11 -11.68 -1.28
CA TYR A 91 -14.56 -11.14 -0.04
C TYR A 91 -15.69 -10.79 0.93
N ASN A 92 -15.74 -11.49 2.07
CA ASN A 92 -16.70 -11.24 3.14
C ASN A 92 -16.11 -11.70 4.50
N PRO A 93 -15.22 -10.91 5.12
CA PRO A 93 -14.59 -11.26 6.38
C PRO A 93 -15.65 -11.33 7.48
N SER A 94 -15.67 -12.41 8.26
CA SER A 94 -16.59 -12.58 9.39
C SER A 94 -16.30 -11.59 10.52
N GLU A 95 -15.05 -11.14 10.63
CA GLU A 95 -14.55 -10.24 11.68
C GLU A 95 -13.83 -9.04 11.04
N PRO A 96 -14.57 -8.07 10.46
CA PRO A 96 -13.97 -6.98 9.69
C PRO A 96 -13.05 -6.08 10.50
N VAL A 97 -13.29 -5.93 11.82
CA VAL A 97 -12.38 -5.20 12.72
C VAL A 97 -11.05 -5.91 12.86
N GLU A 98 -11.07 -7.23 13.10
CA GLU A 98 -9.82 -8.00 13.15
C GLU A 98 -9.08 -7.95 11.82
N GLU A 99 -9.82 -7.99 10.71
CA GLU A 99 -9.28 -7.93 9.36
C GLU A 99 -8.59 -6.59 9.08
N LEU A 100 -9.17 -5.46 9.51
CA LEU A 100 -8.54 -4.14 9.38
C LEU A 100 -7.24 -4.05 10.20
N ILE A 101 -7.25 -4.62 11.40
CA ILE A 101 -6.04 -4.71 12.25
C ILE A 101 -4.98 -5.54 11.55
N ARG A 102 -5.33 -6.76 11.07
CA ARG A 102 -4.39 -7.64 10.34
C ARG A 102 -3.80 -6.96 9.13
N TYR A 103 -4.64 -6.33 8.32
CA TYR A 103 -4.23 -5.57 7.14
C TYR A 103 -3.22 -4.48 7.48
N THR A 104 -3.53 -3.66 8.49
CA THR A 104 -2.69 -2.53 8.88
C THR A 104 -1.31 -3.00 9.38
N TYR A 105 -1.26 -4.06 10.20
CA TYR A 105 0.01 -4.66 10.62
C TYR A 105 0.78 -5.29 9.47
N ALA A 106 0.11 -6.01 8.56
CA ALA A 106 0.76 -6.65 7.43
C ALA A 106 1.43 -5.60 6.51
N VAL A 107 0.71 -4.52 6.19
CA VAL A 107 1.24 -3.40 5.42
C VAL A 107 2.40 -2.72 6.14
N ALA A 108 2.29 -2.48 7.45
CA ALA A 108 3.35 -1.87 8.25
C ALA A 108 4.62 -2.73 8.23
N LYS A 109 4.47 -4.04 8.45
CA LYS A 109 5.58 -4.99 8.51
C LYS A 109 6.27 -5.14 7.15
N MET A 110 5.51 -5.26 6.06
CA MET A 110 6.07 -5.31 4.70
C MET A 110 6.74 -4.01 4.29
N SER A 111 6.16 -2.86 4.62
CA SER A 111 6.78 -1.56 4.32
C SER A 111 8.07 -1.36 5.12
N ASN A 112 8.11 -1.84 6.36
CA ASN A 112 9.29 -1.80 7.21
C ASN A 112 10.37 -2.80 6.76
N SER A 113 10.00 -3.95 6.21
CA SER A 113 10.99 -4.92 5.70
C SER A 113 11.73 -4.45 4.46
N CYS A 114 11.20 -3.45 3.75
CA CYS A 114 11.89 -2.73 2.69
C CYS A 114 11.92 -1.23 3.05
N ARG A 115 12.44 -0.93 4.25
CA ARG A 115 12.39 0.41 4.86
C ARG A 115 13.00 1.48 3.96
N ALA A 116 14.14 1.21 3.32
CA ALA A 116 14.79 2.16 2.43
C ALA A 116 13.88 2.58 1.27
N LEU A 117 13.12 1.64 0.69
CA LEU A 117 12.14 1.93 -0.36
C LEU A 117 11.01 2.81 0.17
N THR A 118 10.47 2.47 1.35
CA THR A 118 9.40 3.23 2.00
C THR A 118 9.83 4.67 2.27
N VAL A 119 11.02 4.88 2.86
CA VAL A 119 11.58 6.22 3.13
C VAL A 119 11.76 6.99 1.82
N ALA A 120 12.42 6.39 0.84
CA ALA A 120 12.66 7.05 -0.45
C ALA A 120 11.35 7.41 -1.17
N LEU A 121 10.32 6.57 -1.08
CA LEU A 121 9.00 6.86 -1.65
C LEU A 121 8.39 8.09 -0.98
N VAL A 122 8.32 8.11 0.36
CA VAL A 122 7.74 9.22 1.13
C VAL A 122 8.49 10.53 0.84
N ASP A 123 9.82 10.50 0.76
CA ASP A 123 10.63 11.69 0.51
C ASP A 123 10.51 12.17 -0.94
N SER A 124 10.46 11.24 -1.91
CA SER A 124 10.35 11.58 -3.33
C SER A 124 9.04 12.29 -3.70
N ARG A 125 7.99 12.17 -2.87
CA ARG A 125 6.72 12.90 -3.01
C ARG A 125 6.93 14.41 -3.15
N TYR A 126 7.87 14.95 -2.37
CA TYR A 126 8.12 16.39 -2.34
C TYR A 126 8.87 16.88 -3.58
N ALA A 127 9.61 16.00 -4.25
CA ALA A 127 10.30 16.29 -5.51
C ALA A 127 9.36 16.37 -6.73
N VAL A 128 8.13 15.88 -6.64
CA VAL A 128 7.13 16.05 -7.71
C VAL A 128 6.57 17.48 -7.67
N PRO A 129 6.67 18.26 -8.78
CA PRO A 129 6.13 19.61 -8.84
C PRO A 129 4.64 19.64 -8.48
N PRO A 130 4.14 20.63 -7.72
CA PRO A 130 2.74 20.67 -7.28
C PRO A 130 1.71 20.52 -8.41
N LYS A 131 1.98 21.13 -9.57
CA LYS A 131 1.13 21.04 -10.77
C LYS A 131 1.00 19.62 -11.34
N ASP A 132 2.00 18.76 -11.10
CA ASP A 132 2.10 17.40 -11.63
C ASP A 132 1.75 16.34 -10.57
N ARG A 133 1.41 16.77 -9.34
CA ARG A 133 0.89 15.88 -8.28
C ARG A 133 -0.54 15.40 -8.57
N TYR A 134 -1.25 16.06 -9.47
CA TYR A 134 -2.55 15.63 -9.96
C TYR A 134 -2.35 14.85 -11.27
N PHE A 135 -2.64 13.55 -11.27
CA PHE A 135 -2.53 12.71 -12.46
C PHE A 135 -3.86 11.97 -12.69
N ASN A 136 -4.39 12.01 -13.91
CA ASN A 136 -5.63 11.33 -14.30
C ASN A 136 -6.80 11.46 -13.31
N GLY A 137 -7.06 12.67 -12.80
CA GLY A 137 -8.20 12.93 -11.91
C GLY A 137 -8.02 12.51 -10.45
N GLY A 138 -6.83 12.04 -10.06
CA GLY A 138 -6.47 11.71 -8.68
C GLY A 138 -5.20 12.41 -8.21
N TYR A 139 -5.03 12.50 -6.89
CA TYR A 139 -3.80 12.97 -6.26
C TYR A 139 -2.79 11.82 -6.23
N ARG A 140 -1.53 12.05 -6.62
CA ARG A 140 -0.41 11.13 -6.38
C ARG A 140 -0.16 11.06 -4.88
N ASP A 141 -0.83 10.13 -4.22
CA ASP A 141 -0.71 9.94 -2.79
C ASP A 141 0.09 8.68 -2.51
N VAL A 142 1.12 8.83 -1.66
CA VAL A 142 2.03 7.75 -1.26
C VAL A 142 1.26 6.60 -0.61
N GLY A 143 0.10 6.89 0.00
CA GLY A 143 -0.77 5.91 0.63
C GLY A 143 -1.92 5.37 -0.25
N SER A 144 -2.05 5.75 -1.53
CA SER A 144 -3.28 5.44 -2.29
C SER A 144 -3.57 3.95 -2.43
N HIS A 145 -2.53 3.13 -2.65
CA HIS A 145 -2.70 1.69 -2.77
C HIS A 145 -3.05 1.03 -1.43
N ILE A 146 -2.48 1.53 -0.33
CA ILE A 146 -2.84 1.09 1.02
C ILE A 146 -4.29 1.49 1.34
N ALA A 147 -4.68 2.70 0.97
CA ALA A 147 -6.02 3.23 1.17
C ALA A 147 -7.09 2.41 0.44
N GLU A 148 -6.76 1.87 -0.74
CA GLU A 148 -7.61 0.96 -1.52
C GLU A 148 -7.92 -0.33 -0.74
N GLY A 149 -6.89 -0.98 -0.19
CA GLY A 149 -7.08 -2.18 0.65
C GLY A 149 -7.88 -1.88 1.92
N MET A 150 -7.58 -0.77 2.60
CA MET A 150 -8.37 -0.34 3.77
C MET A 150 -9.83 -0.08 3.41
N ALA A 151 -10.08 0.62 2.30
CA ALA A 151 -11.43 0.95 1.85
C ALA A 151 -12.25 -0.32 1.57
N VAL A 152 -11.66 -1.35 0.98
CA VAL A 152 -12.32 -2.64 0.77
C VAL A 152 -12.77 -3.30 2.09
N ILE A 153 -12.03 -3.09 3.18
CA ILE A 153 -12.38 -3.62 4.51
C ILE A 153 -13.46 -2.79 5.18
N THR A 154 -13.35 -1.45 5.10
CA THR A 154 -14.22 -0.51 5.84
C THR A 154 -15.51 -0.16 5.12
N TYR A 155 -15.59 -0.31 3.80
CA TYR A 155 -16.73 0.15 3.02
C TYR A 155 -17.94 -0.78 3.15
N ASN A 156 -19.10 -0.20 3.47
CA ASN A 156 -20.42 -0.86 3.53
C ASN A 156 -20.47 -2.13 4.40
N ARG A 157 -19.70 -2.17 5.50
CA ARG A 157 -19.63 -3.34 6.37
C ARG A 157 -19.76 -2.96 7.82
N ALA A 158 -20.79 -3.49 8.48
CA ALA A 158 -20.86 -3.38 9.93
C ALA A 158 -19.57 -3.91 10.57
N PRO A 159 -18.97 -3.20 11.54
CA PRO A 159 -19.47 -1.98 12.20
C PRO A 159 -19.00 -0.67 11.57
N PHE A 160 -18.16 -0.72 10.53
CA PHE A 160 -17.64 0.44 9.80
C PHE A 160 -18.73 1.05 8.92
N CYS A 161 -19.27 2.19 9.34
CA CYS A 161 -20.39 2.86 8.68
C CYS A 161 -21.65 1.97 8.55
N ARG A 162 -22.55 2.04 9.54
CA ARG A 162 -23.94 1.61 9.30
C ARG A 162 -24.59 2.55 8.30
N ALA A 163 -24.94 2.04 7.11
CA ALA A 163 -25.82 2.70 6.15
C ALA A 163 -27.25 2.98 6.70
N GLU A 164 -27.51 2.73 7.99
CA GLU A 164 -28.72 3.15 8.70
C GLU A 164 -28.80 4.66 8.95
N ALA A 165 -27.76 5.44 8.61
CA ALA A 165 -27.85 6.89 8.50
C ALA A 165 -28.77 7.26 7.32
N LYS A 166 -30.09 7.08 7.51
CA LYS A 166 -31.19 7.44 6.62
C LYS A 166 -30.96 8.85 6.05
N GLY A 167 -30.41 8.94 4.84
CA GLY A 167 -30.26 10.21 4.12
C GLY A 167 -28.88 10.50 3.52
N PHE A 168 -27.83 9.73 3.82
CA PHE A 168 -26.56 9.88 3.10
C PHE A 168 -26.60 9.10 1.79
N GLN A 169 -26.39 9.79 0.67
CA GLN A 169 -26.22 9.15 -0.64
C GLN A 169 -24.93 8.32 -0.63
N ASP A 170 -24.96 7.12 -1.23
CA ASP A 170 -23.83 6.17 -1.31
C ASP A 170 -22.50 6.84 -1.74
N GLY A 171 -22.56 7.84 -2.62
CA GLY A 171 -21.38 8.58 -3.08
C GLY A 171 -20.66 9.41 -2.00
N TYR A 172 -21.37 9.89 -0.96
CA TYR A 172 -20.77 10.69 0.12
C TYR A 172 -20.03 9.81 1.12
N LEU A 173 -20.59 8.65 1.48
CA LEU A 173 -19.92 7.67 2.34
C LEU A 173 -18.66 7.11 1.68
N HIS A 174 -18.69 6.91 0.35
CA HIS A 174 -17.51 6.54 -0.42
C HIS A 174 -16.39 7.60 -0.33
N ALA A 175 -16.72 8.88 -0.45
CA ALA A 175 -15.74 9.96 -0.38
C ALA A 175 -15.15 10.16 1.03
N VAL A 176 -15.95 9.99 2.08
CA VAL A 176 -15.48 10.10 3.48
C VAL A 176 -14.62 8.90 3.87
N SER A 177 -15.04 7.68 3.48
CA SER A 177 -14.23 6.48 3.72
C SER A 177 -12.91 6.57 2.97
N SER A 178 -12.92 7.00 1.70
CA SER A 178 -11.69 7.08 0.91
C SER A 178 -10.71 8.16 1.39
N THR A 179 -11.22 9.30 1.88
CA THR A 179 -10.37 10.34 2.46
C THR A 179 -9.81 9.95 3.82
N THR A 180 -10.60 9.28 4.66
CA THR A 180 -10.15 8.76 5.96
C THR A 180 -9.09 7.68 5.79
N THR A 181 -9.32 6.70 4.91
CA THR A 181 -8.33 5.64 4.67
C THR A 181 -7.08 6.17 3.99
N ALA A 182 -7.19 7.12 3.06
CA ALA A 182 -6.01 7.78 2.47
C ALA A 182 -5.18 8.55 3.50
N TYR A 183 -5.84 9.29 4.40
CA TYR A 183 -5.16 10.00 5.49
C TYR A 183 -4.36 9.03 6.37
N HIS A 184 -4.99 7.94 6.83
CA HIS A 184 -4.34 6.98 7.72
C HIS A 184 -3.30 6.10 7.02
N ALA A 185 -3.51 5.75 5.75
CA ALA A 185 -2.50 5.09 4.93
C ALA A 185 -1.23 5.95 4.78
N ARG A 186 -1.40 7.25 4.57
CA ARG A 186 -0.29 8.20 4.53
C ARG A 186 0.38 8.34 5.89
N ALA A 187 -0.40 8.51 6.96
CA ALA A 187 0.12 8.62 8.33
C ALA A 187 0.97 7.39 8.68
N LEU A 188 0.54 6.18 8.28
CA LEU A 188 1.32 4.96 8.47
C LEU A 188 2.70 5.05 7.83
N LEU A 189 2.79 5.50 6.59
CA LEU A 189 4.07 5.61 5.88
C LEU A 189 4.94 6.75 6.43
N GLU A 190 4.35 7.85 6.89
CA GLU A 190 5.07 8.94 7.56
C GLU A 190 5.63 8.50 8.92
N GLU A 191 4.85 7.78 9.73
CA GLU A 191 5.32 7.19 11.00
C GLU A 191 6.46 6.20 10.79
N LEU A 192 6.38 5.34 9.76
CA LEU A 192 7.44 4.41 9.41
C LEU A 192 8.71 5.14 8.95
N ARG A 193 8.58 6.23 8.18
CA ARG A 193 9.72 7.07 7.80
C ARG A 193 10.36 7.73 9.02
N ASP A 194 9.56 8.33 9.89
CA ASP A 194 10.05 9.13 11.03
C ASP A 194 10.63 8.24 12.14
N SER A 195 10.19 6.98 12.20
CA SER A 195 10.70 5.98 13.14
C SER A 195 12.11 5.47 12.81
N PHE A 196 12.77 5.96 11.77
CA PHE A 196 14.12 5.55 11.35
C PHE A 196 15.18 5.55 12.48
N GLN A 197 14.95 6.33 13.54
CA GLN A 197 15.88 6.47 14.67
C GLN A 197 15.84 5.32 15.69
N TYR A 198 14.86 4.41 15.64
CA TYR A 198 14.81 3.28 16.58
C TYR A 198 15.73 2.13 16.12
N PRO A 199 16.36 1.37 17.03
CA PRO A 199 17.23 0.25 16.65
C PRO A 199 16.49 -1.06 16.40
N ASP A 200 15.22 -1.17 16.78
CA ASP A 200 14.42 -2.40 16.69
C ASP A 200 13.35 -2.26 15.58
N GLU A 201 13.56 -2.98 14.48
CA GLU A 201 12.70 -2.95 13.30
C GLU A 201 11.28 -3.46 13.57
N ASP A 202 11.13 -4.54 14.34
CA ASP A 202 9.80 -5.11 14.63
C ASP A 202 9.00 -4.14 15.52
N MET A 203 9.68 -3.47 16.46
CA MET A 203 9.05 -2.47 17.32
C MET A 203 8.54 -1.25 16.53
N MET A 204 9.20 -0.86 15.43
CA MET A 204 8.77 0.26 14.59
C MET A 204 7.46 -0.03 13.86
N ALA A 205 7.39 -1.16 13.16
CA ALA A 205 6.21 -1.55 12.40
C ALA A 205 4.99 -1.69 13.33
N GLU A 206 5.20 -2.27 14.51
CA GLU A 206 4.19 -2.37 15.55
C GLU A 206 3.74 -0.99 16.06
N SER A 207 4.69 -0.11 16.40
CA SER A 207 4.38 1.23 16.91
C SER A 207 3.59 2.04 15.87
N ALA A 208 4.03 2.06 14.62
CA ALA A 208 3.35 2.77 13.54
C ALA A 208 1.92 2.23 13.31
N ALA A 209 1.75 0.90 13.27
CA ALA A 209 0.44 0.28 13.13
C ALA A 209 -0.49 0.62 14.31
N LYS A 210 0.02 0.58 15.55
CA LYS A 210 -0.74 0.94 16.76
C LYS A 210 -1.19 2.39 16.75
N THR A 211 -0.29 3.32 16.43
CA THR A 211 -0.61 4.75 16.33
C THR A 211 -1.75 4.96 15.34
N VAL A 212 -1.62 4.42 14.12
CA VAL A 212 -2.65 4.57 13.08
C VAL A 212 -3.96 3.91 13.47
N LEU A 213 -3.95 2.69 14.02
CA LEU A 213 -5.17 2.00 14.47
C LEU A 213 -5.88 2.72 15.61
N SER A 214 -5.13 3.40 16.49
CA SER A 214 -5.70 4.15 17.61
C SER A 214 -6.57 5.35 17.14
N GLU A 215 -6.27 5.88 15.95
CA GLU A 215 -7.05 6.97 15.34
C GLU A 215 -8.07 6.44 14.32
N LEU A 216 -7.67 5.46 13.50
CA LEU A 216 -8.50 4.90 12.43
C LEU A 216 -9.72 4.16 12.98
N LEU A 217 -9.57 3.38 14.06
CA LEU A 217 -10.69 2.60 14.62
C LEU A 217 -11.81 3.51 15.15
N PRO A 218 -11.56 4.52 16.00
CA PRO A 218 -12.60 5.48 16.38
C PRO A 218 -13.23 6.21 15.20
N ALA A 219 -12.42 6.60 14.19
CA ALA A 219 -12.90 7.34 13.02
C ALA A 219 -13.80 6.50 12.11
N THR A 220 -13.54 5.20 12.00
CA THR A 220 -14.32 4.30 11.13
C THR A 220 -15.49 3.64 11.86
N LEU A 221 -15.41 3.50 13.18
CA LEU A 221 -16.45 2.92 14.04
C LEU A 221 -17.44 3.95 14.60
N MET A 222 -17.52 5.15 14.00
CA MET A 222 -18.45 6.21 14.42
C MET A 222 -19.88 5.66 14.58
N GLY A 223 -20.42 5.74 15.80
CA GLY A 223 -21.73 5.20 16.17
C GLY A 223 -21.69 3.89 16.97
N SER A 224 -20.52 3.26 17.10
CA SER A 224 -20.29 2.16 18.06
C SER A 224 -20.11 2.72 19.48
N ASP A 225 -20.42 1.92 20.50
CA ASP A 225 -20.20 2.33 21.88
C ASP A 225 -18.71 2.31 22.27
N ALA A 226 -18.34 3.06 23.32
CA ALA A 226 -16.96 3.19 23.76
C ALA A 226 -16.36 1.86 24.25
N HIS A 227 -17.18 0.92 24.74
CA HIS A 227 -16.72 -0.39 25.16
C HIS A 227 -16.28 -1.23 23.95
N PHE A 228 -17.05 -1.18 22.85
CA PHE A 228 -16.71 -1.82 21.59
C PHE A 228 -15.39 -1.28 21.01
N ILE A 229 -15.22 0.05 20.98
CA ILE A 229 -13.96 0.67 20.51
C ILE A 229 -12.78 0.23 21.39
N ALA A 230 -12.96 0.21 22.71
CA ALA A 230 -11.92 -0.25 23.63
C ALA A 230 -11.58 -1.74 23.43
N GLU A 231 -12.57 -2.58 23.10
CA GLU A 231 -12.36 -4.00 22.80
C GLU A 231 -11.65 -4.20 21.45
N ALA A 232 -11.98 -3.39 20.44
CA ALA A 232 -11.27 -3.37 19.16
C ALA A 232 -9.79 -3.01 19.36
N ILE A 233 -9.49 -1.98 20.17
CA ILE A 233 -8.12 -1.60 20.52
C ILE A 233 -7.42 -2.73 21.29
N ARG A 234 -8.08 -3.38 22.26
CA ARG A 234 -7.49 -4.53 22.97
C ARG A 234 -7.22 -5.73 22.06
N SER A 235 -8.03 -5.90 21.01
CA SER A 235 -7.87 -7.00 20.05
C SER A 235 -6.58 -6.88 19.24
N VAL A 236 -5.98 -5.69 19.16
CA VAL A 236 -4.67 -5.46 18.52
C VAL A 236 -3.60 -6.39 19.09
N GLU A 237 -3.47 -6.48 20.42
CA GLU A 237 -2.47 -7.34 21.07
C GLU A 237 -2.71 -8.83 20.80
N ARG A 238 -3.97 -9.24 20.65
CA ARG A 238 -4.35 -10.63 20.36
C ARG A 238 -4.03 -11.02 18.90
N ILE A 239 -4.13 -10.07 17.98
CA ILE A 239 -3.98 -10.31 16.55
C ILE A 239 -2.51 -10.29 16.13
N ARG A 240 -1.68 -9.46 16.76
CA ARG A 240 -0.26 -9.29 16.42
C ARG A 240 0.49 -10.62 16.18
N PRO A 241 0.48 -11.60 17.10
CA PRO A 241 1.24 -12.84 16.90
C PRO A 241 0.82 -13.64 15.66
N LYS A 242 -0.45 -13.54 15.26
CA LYS A 242 -0.96 -14.22 14.05
C LYS A 242 -0.42 -13.57 12.78
N VAL A 243 -0.27 -12.24 12.79
CA VAL A 243 0.30 -11.50 11.66
C VAL A 243 1.79 -11.79 11.55
N ASP A 244 2.50 -11.85 12.67
CA ASP A 244 3.92 -12.23 12.69
C ASP A 244 4.13 -13.65 12.14
N GLU A 245 3.35 -14.63 12.60
CA GLU A 245 3.42 -16.00 12.10
C GLU A 245 3.10 -16.08 10.60
N TRP A 246 2.09 -15.34 10.14
CA TRP A 246 1.75 -15.26 8.72
C TRP A 246 2.89 -14.64 7.90
N TYR A 247 3.49 -13.56 8.39
CA TYR A 247 4.58 -12.86 7.73
C TYR A 247 5.84 -13.73 7.62
N GLU A 248 6.20 -14.45 8.69
CA GLU A 248 7.33 -15.39 8.65
C GLU A 248 7.08 -16.54 7.66
N LYS A 249 5.86 -17.08 7.61
CA LYS A 249 5.48 -18.09 6.61
C LYS A 249 5.56 -17.56 5.18
N MET A 250 5.12 -16.33 4.95
CA MET A 250 5.25 -15.63 3.67
C MET A 250 6.72 -15.50 3.26
N LYS A 251 7.59 -15.06 4.18
CA LYS A 251 9.03 -14.93 3.93
C LYS A 251 9.68 -16.27 3.56
N GLN A 252 9.29 -17.35 4.23
CA GLN A 252 9.82 -18.70 4.01
C GLN A 252 9.34 -19.36 2.71
N ARG A 253 8.18 -18.99 2.17
CA ARG A 253 7.59 -19.64 0.99
C ARG A 253 8.29 -19.32 -0.33
N GLU A 254 9.38 -18.55 -0.32
CA GLU A 254 9.88 -17.83 -1.50
C GLU A 254 8.83 -16.86 -2.11
N ASP A 255 7.65 -16.72 -1.50
CA ASP A 255 6.67 -15.66 -1.79
C ASP A 255 7.21 -14.24 -1.46
N LEU A 256 8.40 -14.16 -0.84
CA LEU A 256 9.25 -12.96 -0.80
C LEU A 256 10.71 -13.20 -1.27
N ALA A 257 11.21 -14.44 -1.33
CA ALA A 257 12.61 -14.77 -1.65
C ALA A 257 12.87 -15.27 -3.09
N GLY A 258 11.82 -15.48 -3.89
CA GLY A 258 11.91 -15.86 -5.31
C GLY A 258 11.51 -14.76 -6.29
N TRP A 259 11.56 -13.48 -5.88
CA TRP A 259 11.04 -12.33 -6.64
C TRP A 259 12.14 -11.43 -7.17
#